data_AF-A0A530BNG7-F1
#
_entry.id   AF-A0A530BNG7-F1
#
_cell.length_a   1.000
_cell.length_b   1.000
_cell.length_c   1.000
_cell.angle_alpha   90.00
_cell.angle_beta   90.00
_cell.angle_gamma   90.00
#
_symmetry.space_group_name_H-M   'P 1'
#
loop_
_entity.id
_entity.type
_entity.pdbx_description
1 polymer ?
#
loop_
_entity_poly.entity_id
_entity_poly.type
_entity_poly.pdbx_seq_one_letter_code
_entity_poly.pdbx_strand_id
1 'polypeptide(L)'
;MTKNTPSHWVSRVSEITSEDIFIRGYPMRSLVGELPFSAISFLLVRGRLPTPGEAKMMDVILSSILDYALQKSGTIAARSVVSVNPRMTAGLAAGMLGAGEYAVSPEDTGRFIADSIRAWKA
;
A
#
# COMPACT_ATOMS: atom_id res chain seq x y z
N MET A 1 14.24 15.53 25.07
CA MET A 1 12.80 15.43 24.76
C MET A 1 12.06 16.48 25.58
N THR A 2 11.29 17.36 24.93
CA THR A 2 10.47 18.36 25.64
C THR A 2 9.41 17.68 26.50
N LYS A 3 8.99 18.31 27.61
CA LYS A 3 8.01 17.76 28.57
C LYS A 3 6.67 17.25 27.98
N ASN A 4 6.36 17.57 26.72
CA ASN A 4 5.10 17.23 26.05
C ASN A 4 5.20 16.19 24.92
N THR A 5 6.35 15.53 24.74
CA THR A 5 6.47 14.45 23.76
C THR A 5 5.89 13.16 24.36
N PRO A 6 4.91 12.50 23.71
CA PRO A 6 4.40 11.22 24.18
C PRO A 6 5.54 10.20 24.35
N SER A 7 5.50 9.40 25.42
CA SER A 7 6.48 8.33 25.67
C SER A 7 6.31 7.12 24.74
N HIS A 8 5.30 7.14 23.87
CA HIS A 8 4.94 6.06 22.96
C HIS A 8 4.55 6.63 21.59
N TRP A 9 4.56 5.77 20.57
CA TRP A 9 4.12 6.12 19.22
C TRP A 9 2.61 6.40 19.22
N VAL A 10 2.23 7.55 18.68
CA VAL A 10 0.82 7.90 18.46
C VAL A 10 0.48 7.69 16.98
N SER A 11 -0.59 6.96 16.70
CA SER A 11 -1.07 6.68 15.34
C SER A 11 -2.58 6.87 15.25
N ARG A 12 -3.06 7.18 14.04
CA ARG A 12 -4.49 7.22 13.68
C ARG A 12 -4.84 6.17 12.62
N VAL A 13 -4.01 5.14 12.46
CA VAL A 13 -4.18 4.10 11.44
C VAL A 13 -5.01 2.93 11.98
N SER A 14 -4.64 2.42 13.15
CA SER A 14 -5.31 1.31 13.80
C SER A 14 -5.23 1.44 15.32
N GLU A 15 -6.19 0.85 16.00
CA GLU A 15 -6.26 0.75 17.46
C GLU A 15 -6.72 -0.65 17.85
N ILE A 16 -6.16 -1.20 18.91
CA ILE A 16 -6.60 -2.48 19.49
C ILE A 16 -7.10 -2.17 20.90
N THR A 17 -8.33 -2.57 21.19
CA THR A 17 -8.91 -2.51 22.54
C THR A 17 -9.14 -3.92 23.07
N SER A 18 -9.64 -4.03 24.31
CA SER A 18 -10.06 -5.33 24.85
C SER A 18 -11.23 -5.96 24.09
N GLU A 19 -12.02 -5.15 23.39
CA GLU A 19 -13.29 -5.55 22.77
C GLU A 19 -13.17 -5.74 21.24
N ASP A 20 -12.32 -4.97 20.57
CA ASP A 20 -12.27 -4.95 19.11
C ASP A 20 -10.93 -4.47 18.55
N ILE A 21 -10.76 -4.65 17.24
CA ILE A 21 -9.66 -4.08 16.46
C ILE A 21 -10.26 -3.05 15.51
N PHE A 22 -9.71 -1.84 15.52
CA PHE A 22 -10.19 -0.74 14.70
C PHE A 22 -9.21 -0.42 13.58
N ILE A 23 -9.73 -0.21 12.38
CA ILE A 23 -9.00 0.33 11.23
C ILE A 23 -9.60 1.69 10.92
N ARG A 24 -8.82 2.76 11.11
CA ARG A 24 -9.28 4.15 10.91
C ARG A 24 -10.60 4.47 11.66
N GLY A 25 -10.79 3.88 12.84
CA GLY A 25 -12.00 4.05 13.65
C GLY A 25 -13.17 3.12 13.30
N TYR A 26 -13.04 2.27 12.28
CA TYR A 26 -14.05 1.26 11.94
C TYR A 26 -13.72 -0.08 12.60
N PRO A 27 -14.67 -0.75 13.27
CA PRO A 27 -14.50 -2.12 13.75
C PRO A 27 -14.11 -3.07 12.62
N MET A 28 -13.02 -3.82 12.77
CA MET A 28 -12.51 -4.72 11.72
C MET A 28 -13.56 -5.77 11.33
N ARG A 29 -14.34 -6.25 12.30
CA ARG A 29 -15.46 -7.17 12.07
C ARG A 29 -16.58 -6.61 11.17
N SER A 30 -16.73 -5.28 11.10
CA SER A 30 -17.68 -4.63 10.19
C SER A 30 -17.12 -4.36 8.80
N LEU A 31 -15.82 -4.63 8.59
CA LEU A 31 -15.15 -4.43 7.31
C LEU A 31 -14.94 -5.77 6.59
N VAL A 32 -14.46 -6.78 7.33
CA VAL A 32 -14.16 -8.10 6.78
C VAL A 32 -15.44 -8.80 6.36
N GLY A 33 -15.50 -9.27 5.11
CA GLY A 33 -16.69 -9.90 4.52
C GLY A 33 -17.66 -8.90 3.89
N GLU A 34 -17.69 -7.66 4.36
CA GLU A 34 -18.55 -6.59 3.84
C GLU A 34 -17.88 -5.78 2.72
N LEU A 35 -16.56 -5.55 2.83
CA LEU A 35 -15.79 -4.78 1.85
C LEU A 35 -14.67 -5.62 1.23
N PRO A 36 -14.37 -5.43 -0.08
CA PRO A 36 -13.23 -6.10 -0.70
C PRO A 36 -11.92 -5.58 -0.14
N PHE A 37 -10.86 -6.40 -0.23
CA PHE A 37 -9.51 -6.04 0.20
C PHE A 37 -9.03 -4.71 -0.38
N SER A 38 -9.35 -4.42 -1.64
CA SER A 38 -9.02 -3.15 -2.31
C SER A 38 -9.67 -1.95 -1.64
N ALA A 39 -10.95 -2.04 -1.23
CA ALA A 39 -11.64 -0.98 -0.51
C ALA A 39 -11.09 -0.76 0.91
N ILE A 40 -10.76 -1.84 1.63
CA ILE A 40 -10.14 -1.75 2.96
C ILE A 40 -8.73 -1.16 2.85
N SER A 41 -7.97 -1.50 1.80
CA SER A 41 -6.67 -0.90 1.51
C SER A 41 -6.77 0.61 1.24
N PHE A 42 -7.79 1.02 0.47
CA PHE A 42 -8.09 2.44 0.28
C PHE A 42 -8.38 3.13 1.61
N LEU A 43 -9.23 2.54 2.47
CA LEU A 43 -9.52 3.08 3.80
C LEU A 43 -8.22 3.26 4.62
N LEU A 44 -7.37 2.23 4.65
CA LEU A 44 -6.11 2.25 5.41
C LEU A 44 -5.21 3.43 4.99
N VAL A 45 -5.05 3.64 3.69
CA VAL A 45 -4.18 4.69 3.13
C VAL A 45 -4.84 6.07 3.21
N ARG A 46 -6.10 6.20 2.81
CA ARG A 46 -6.80 7.49 2.65
C ARG A 46 -7.51 7.97 3.91
N GLY A 47 -7.73 7.10 4.88
CA GLY A 47 -8.37 7.44 6.15
C GLY A 47 -9.89 7.59 6.11
N ARG A 48 -10.53 7.29 4.97
CA ARG A 48 -11.99 7.29 4.80
C ARG A 48 -12.43 6.14 3.90
N LEU A 49 -13.69 5.73 4.02
CA LEU A 49 -14.25 4.75 3.09
C LEU A 49 -14.22 5.29 1.63
N PRO A 50 -13.96 4.42 0.65
CA PRO A 50 -14.00 4.81 -0.75
C PRO A 50 -15.44 5.01 -1.22
N THR A 51 -15.63 5.89 -2.20
CA THR A 51 -16.82 5.86 -3.05
C THR A 51 -16.83 4.59 -3.92
N PRO A 52 -17.98 4.18 -4.51
CA PRO A 52 -18.01 3.01 -5.41
C PRO A 52 -17.00 3.09 -6.56
N GLY A 53 -16.80 4.29 -7.13
CA GLY A 53 -15.81 4.52 -8.19
C GLY A 53 -14.36 4.38 -7.70
N GLU A 54 -14.06 4.91 -6.52
CA GLU A 54 -12.72 4.79 -5.91
C GLU A 54 -12.40 3.35 -5.52
N ALA A 55 -13.38 2.59 -5.00
CA ALA A 55 -13.22 1.19 -4.68
C ALA A 55 -12.88 0.38 -5.93
N LYS A 56 -13.64 0.59 -7.02
CA LYS A 56 -13.38 -0.05 -8.32
C LYS A 56 -12.01 0.34 -8.88
N MET A 57 -11.63 1.61 -8.79
CA MET A 57 -10.34 2.06 -9.28
C MET A 57 -9.18 1.45 -8.49
N MET A 58 -9.30 1.37 -7.15
CA MET A 58 -8.29 0.72 -6.31
C MET A 58 -8.15 -0.76 -6.65
N ASP A 59 -9.26 -1.44 -6.93
CA ASP A 59 -9.25 -2.83 -7.37
C ASP A 59 -8.50 -3.03 -8.69
N VAL A 60 -8.78 -2.17 -9.67
CA VAL A 60 -8.07 -2.14 -10.96
C VAL A 60 -6.57 -1.88 -10.76
N ILE A 61 -6.20 -0.93 -9.91
CA ILE A 61 -4.78 -0.60 -9.64
C ILE A 61 -4.06 -1.83 -9.06
N LEU A 62 -4.62 -2.45 -8.01
CA LEU A 62 -4.01 -3.60 -7.34
C LEU A 62 -3.93 -4.83 -8.26
N SER A 63 -4.91 -5.03 -9.14
CA SER A 63 -4.91 -6.12 -10.12
C SER A 63 -4.06 -5.85 -11.36
N SER A 64 -3.66 -4.61 -11.62
CA SER A 64 -2.81 -4.25 -12.78
C SER A 64 -1.31 -4.48 -12.55
N ILE A 65 -0.88 -4.67 -11.30
CA ILE A 65 0.55 -4.75 -10.93
C ILE A 65 0.86 -6.10 -10.27
N LEU A 66 0.52 -7.20 -10.96
CA LEU A 66 0.72 -8.55 -10.44
C LEU A 66 2.17 -9.02 -10.71
N ASP A 67 2.42 -9.54 -11.90
CA ASP A 67 3.74 -10.00 -12.33
C ASP A 67 3.88 -9.90 -13.84
N TYR A 68 5.12 -9.67 -14.29
CA TYR A 68 5.50 -9.68 -15.70
C TYR A 68 6.85 -10.38 -15.87
N ALA A 69 7.00 -11.51 -15.16
CA ALA A 69 8.17 -12.39 -15.19
C ALA A 69 9.48 -11.66 -14.88
N LEU A 70 10.59 -12.11 -15.50
CA LEU A 70 11.93 -11.59 -15.26
C LEU A 70 12.16 -10.18 -15.82
N GLN A 71 11.18 -9.56 -16.48
CA GLN A 71 11.25 -8.12 -16.81
C GLN A 71 11.12 -7.25 -15.54
N LYS A 72 10.54 -7.79 -14.46
CA LYS A 72 10.45 -7.14 -13.17
C LYS A 72 11.76 -7.30 -12.39
N SER A 73 12.44 -6.19 -12.11
CA SER A 73 13.70 -6.16 -11.35
C SER A 73 13.60 -6.88 -10.00
N GLY A 74 12.49 -6.69 -9.27
CA GLY A 74 12.23 -7.38 -8.00
C GLY A 74 12.12 -8.90 -8.14
N THR A 75 11.57 -9.42 -9.25
CA THR A 75 11.47 -10.86 -9.51
C THR A 75 12.86 -11.46 -9.75
N ILE A 76 13.73 -10.75 -10.49
CA ILE A 76 15.14 -11.16 -10.65
C ILE A 76 15.84 -11.20 -9.28
N ALA A 77 15.73 -10.13 -8.49
CA ALA A 77 16.37 -10.05 -7.17
C ALA A 77 15.93 -11.19 -6.24
N ALA A 78 14.62 -11.46 -6.18
CA ALA A 78 14.07 -12.56 -5.40
C ALA A 78 14.62 -13.92 -5.85
N ARG A 79 14.67 -14.18 -7.16
CA ARG A 79 15.19 -15.44 -7.72
C ARG A 79 16.68 -15.64 -7.44
N SER A 80 17.48 -14.58 -7.52
CA SER A 80 18.90 -14.61 -7.18
C SER A 80 19.15 -14.93 -5.72
N VAL A 81 18.33 -14.42 -4.79
CA VAL A 81 18.46 -14.75 -3.37
C VAL A 81 17.97 -16.17 -3.07
N VAL A 82 16.84 -16.57 -3.66
CA VAL A 82 16.24 -17.90 -3.41
C VAL A 82 17.12 -19.04 -3.92
N SER A 83 17.99 -18.81 -4.91
CA SER A 83 18.91 -19.84 -5.42
C SER A 83 19.95 -20.28 -4.38
N VAL A 84 20.27 -19.43 -3.40
CA VAL A 84 21.23 -19.71 -2.32
C VAL A 84 20.58 -19.74 -0.94
N ASN A 85 19.40 -19.14 -0.77
CA ASN A 85 18.61 -19.17 0.45
C ASN A 85 17.12 -19.47 0.11
N PRO A 86 16.69 -20.74 0.13
CA PRO A 86 15.37 -21.15 -0.36
C PRO A 86 14.19 -20.80 0.58
N ARG A 87 14.34 -19.76 1.43
CA ARG A 87 13.28 -19.27 2.32
C ARG A 87 12.44 -18.21 1.60
N MET A 88 11.12 -18.42 1.56
CA MET A 88 10.17 -17.48 0.93
C MET A 88 10.33 -16.04 1.44
N THR A 89 10.52 -15.87 2.75
CA THR A 89 10.67 -14.55 3.36
C THR A 89 11.93 -13.81 2.88
N ALA A 90 13.02 -14.53 2.61
CA ALA A 90 14.25 -13.94 2.09
C ALA A 90 14.07 -13.47 0.64
N GLY A 91 13.45 -14.29 -0.21
CA GLY A 91 13.11 -13.91 -1.58
C GLY A 91 12.14 -12.73 -1.63
N LEU A 92 11.10 -12.75 -0.80
CA LEU A 92 10.12 -11.66 -0.70
C LEU A 92 10.78 -10.36 -0.27
N ALA A 93 11.62 -10.38 0.77
CA ALA A 93 12.35 -9.19 1.22
C ALA A 93 13.25 -8.63 0.11
N ALA A 94 14.00 -9.48 -0.59
CA ALA A 94 14.84 -9.06 -1.71
C ALA A 94 14.03 -8.43 -2.86
N GLY A 95 12.89 -9.03 -3.22
CA GLY A 95 11.99 -8.47 -4.22
C GLY A 95 11.38 -7.12 -3.82
N MET A 96 11.01 -6.96 -2.55
CA MET A 96 10.44 -5.71 -2.02
C MET A 96 11.47 -4.59 -1.95
N LEU A 97 12.73 -4.90 -1.60
CA LEU A 97 13.82 -3.91 -1.61
C LEU A 97 14.12 -3.38 -3.02
N GLY A 98 13.72 -4.11 -4.06
CA GLY A 98 13.82 -3.65 -5.45
C GLY A 98 12.73 -2.67 -5.89
N ALA A 99 11.69 -2.44 -5.09
CA ALA A 99 10.63 -1.48 -5.40
C ALA A 99 11.05 -0.05 -4.97
N GLY A 100 10.83 0.94 -5.84
CA GLY A 100 11.23 2.33 -5.61
C GLY A 100 10.88 3.26 -6.78
N GLU A 101 11.55 4.41 -6.85
CA GLU A 101 11.32 5.45 -7.87
C GLU A 101 11.39 4.90 -9.31
N TYR A 102 12.44 4.14 -9.62
CA TYR A 102 12.65 3.59 -10.97
C TYR A 102 11.95 2.24 -11.22
N ALA A 103 11.26 1.67 -10.22
CA ALA A 103 10.63 0.37 -10.33
C ALA A 103 9.37 0.30 -9.46
N VAL A 104 8.21 0.04 -10.07
CA VAL A 104 6.88 -0.07 -9.42
C VAL A 104 6.24 1.28 -9.07
N SER A 105 6.98 2.32 -8.66
CA SER A 105 6.37 3.61 -8.30
C SER A 105 5.69 4.30 -9.50
N PRO A 106 4.38 4.60 -9.45
CA PRO A 106 3.70 5.41 -10.46
C PRO A 106 3.73 6.92 -10.14
N GLU A 107 4.44 7.33 -9.09
CA GLU A 107 4.34 8.67 -8.50
C GLU A 107 4.71 9.78 -9.49
N ASP A 108 5.81 9.62 -10.23
CA ASP A 108 6.30 10.65 -11.16
C ASP A 108 5.33 10.86 -12.32
N THR A 109 4.81 9.77 -12.90
CA THR A 109 3.77 9.84 -13.92
C THR A 109 2.51 10.52 -13.39
N GLY A 110 2.10 10.19 -12.16
CA GLY A 110 0.97 10.83 -11.50
C GLY A 110 1.15 12.34 -11.31
N ARG A 111 2.33 12.75 -10.83
CA ARG A 111 2.71 14.18 -10.66
C ARG A 111 2.73 14.90 -12.01
N PHE A 112 3.39 14.33 -13.01
CA PHE A 112 3.47 14.89 -14.35
C PHE A 112 2.08 15.18 -14.94
N ILE A 113 1.16 14.20 -14.87
CA ILE A 113 -0.22 14.37 -15.36
C ILE A 113 -0.94 15.46 -14.57
N ALA A 114 -0.87 15.41 -13.24
CA ALA A 114 -1.57 16.37 -12.38
C ALA A 114 -1.09 17.81 -12.59
N ASP A 115 0.22 18.01 -12.71
CA ASP A 115 0.84 19.32 -12.91
C ASP A 115 0.55 19.86 -14.31
N SER A 116 0.58 19.00 -15.34
CA SER A 116 0.22 19.38 -16.71
C SER A 116 -1.24 19.84 -16.81
N ILE A 117 -2.17 19.12 -16.18
CA ILE A 117 -3.59 19.50 -16.15
C ILE A 117 -3.78 20.83 -15.42
N ARG A 118 -3.04 21.05 -14.32
CA ARG A 118 -3.10 22.30 -13.56
C ARG A 118 -2.61 23.48 -14.39
N ALA A 119 -1.49 23.32 -15.09
CA ALA A 119 -0.92 24.34 -15.96
C ALA A 119 -1.85 24.67 -17.14
N TRP A 120 -2.52 23.67 -17.73
CA TRP A 120 -3.46 23.88 -18.82
C TRP A 120 -4.74 24.65 -18.40
N LYS A 121 -5.17 24.52 -17.14
CA LYS A 121 -6.35 25.21 -16.61
C LYS A 121 -6.08 26.63 -16.10
N ALA A 122 -4.82 27.01 -15.95
CA ALA A 122 -4.40 28.34 -15.50
C ALA A 122 -4.42 29.33 -16.66
#